data_AF-A0A1A6BHU4-F1
#
_entry.id   AF-A0A1A6BHU4-F1
#
_cell.length_a   1.000
_cell.length_b   1.000
_cell.length_c   1.000
_cell.angle_alpha   90.00
_cell.angle_beta   90.00
_cell.angle_gamma   90.00
#
_symmetry.space_group_name_H-M   'P 1'
#
loop_
_entity.id
_entity.type
_entity.pdbx_description
1 polymer ?
#
loop_
_entity_poly.entity_id
_entity_poly.type
_entity_poly.pdbx_seq_one_letter_code
_entity_poly.pdbx_strand_id
1 'polypeptide(L)' 'MSEKYTVYLSGFAETWVTVEADDPDEAAEKACNEASPLICHQCSKEVQVGDEWEPNAVFTKDGQEVWTANE' A
#
# COMPACT_ATOMS: atom_id res chain seq x y z
N MET A 1 -18.64 3.03 -9.02
CA MET A 1 -18.61 1.60 -9.43
C MET A 1 -17.27 1.15 -8.91
N SER A 2 -17.26 0.32 -7.87
CA SER A 2 -16.00 -0.06 -7.22
C SER A 2 -15.18 -1.00 -8.10
N GLU A 3 -13.87 -0.77 -8.17
CA GLU A 3 -12.89 -1.59 -8.88
C GLU A 3 -11.78 -2.05 -7.93
N LYS A 4 -11.00 -3.06 -8.36
CA LYS A 4 -9.87 -3.56 -7.60
C LYS A 4 -8.60 -2.80 -7.93
N TYR A 5 -7.93 -2.33 -6.89
CA TYR A 5 -6.65 -1.65 -6.96
C TYR A 5 -5.62 -2.35 -6.11
N THR A 6 -4.39 -2.44 -6.63
CA THR A 6 -3.22 -2.88 -5.85
C THR A 6 -2.44 -1.65 -5.46
N VAL A 7 -2.30 -1.42 -4.16
CA VAL A 7 -1.57 -0.28 -3.60
C VAL A 7 -0.27 -0.80 -3.01
N TYR A 8 0.83 -0.20 -3.46
CA TYR A 8 2.15 -0.38 -2.88
C TYR A 8 2.34 0.65 -1.80
N LEU A 9 2.80 0.19 -0.64
CA LEU A 9 3.01 0.97 0.56
C LEU A 9 4.48 0.88 0.93
N SER A 10 5.07 2.00 1.34
CA SER A 10 6.46 2.09 1.76
C SER A 10 6.59 2.69 3.16
N GLY A 11 7.70 2.33 3.80
CA GLY A 11 8.16 2.82 5.11
C GLY A 11 9.60 2.38 5.29
N PHE A 12 9.91 1.62 6.35
CA PHE A 12 11.21 0.93 6.48
C PHE A 12 11.33 -0.35 5.65
N ALA A 13 10.22 -0.82 5.09
CA ALA A 13 10.12 -1.93 4.15
C ALA A 13 9.04 -1.59 3.12
N GLU A 14 8.85 -2.43 2.11
CA GLU A 14 7.78 -2.30 1.12
C GLU A 14 6.78 -3.44 1.29
N THR A 15 5.50 -3.13 1.12
CA THR A 15 4.42 -4.13 1.07
C THR A 15 3.39 -3.72 0.02
N TRP A 16 2.50 -4.64 -0.34
CA TRP A 16 1.37 -4.34 -1.22
C TRP A 16 0.10 -5.00 -0.71
N VAL A 17 -1.02 -4.31 -0.91
CA VAL A 17 -2.36 -4.81 -0.59
C VAL A 17 -3.30 -4.55 -1.76
N THR A 18 -4.27 -5.44 -1.96
CA THR A 18 -5.31 -5.27 -2.97
C THR A 18 -6.62 -4.91 -2.28
N VAL A 19 -7.19 -3.76 -2.62
CA VAL A 19 -8.43 -3.22 -2.03
C VAL A 19 -9.48 -2.94 -3.10
N GLU A 20 -10.75 -2.91 -2.70
CA GLU A 20 -11.87 -2.47 -3.54
C GLU A 20 -12.22 -1.01 -3.22
N ALA A 21 -12.19 -0.13 -4.23
CA ALA A 21 -12.43 1.30 -4.09
C ALA A 21 -13.13 1.86 -5.35
N ASP A 22 -13.79 3.02 -5.23
CA ASP A 22 -14.43 3.70 -6.35
C ASP A 22 -13.45 4.59 -7.13
N ASP A 23 -12.32 4.98 -6.53
CA ASP A 23 -11.26 5.77 -7.16
C ASP A 23 -9.86 5.51 -6.54
N PRO A 24 -8.76 5.94 -7.19
CA PRO A 24 -7.40 5.71 -6.71
C PRO A 24 -7.04 6.37 -5.38
N ASP A 25 -7.63 7.53 -5.07
CA ASP A 25 -7.38 8.24 -3.81
C ASP A 25 -8.01 7.47 -2.64
N GLU A 26 -9.26 7.01 -2.80
CA GLU A 26 -9.92 6.14 -1.83
C GLU A 26 -9.16 4.80 -1.65
N ALA A 27 -8.60 4.26 -2.74
CA ALA A 27 -7.78 3.05 -2.68
C ALA A 27 -6.53 3.25 -1.80
N ALA A 28 -5.85 4.39 -1.93
CA ALA A 28 -4.68 4.72 -1.13
C ALA A 28 -5.01 4.84 0.37
N GLU A 29 -6.13 5.52 0.72
CA GLU A 29 -6.58 5.64 2.11
C GLU A 29 -6.96 4.28 2.73
N LYS A 30 -7.69 3.44 1.98
CA LYS A 30 -8.07 2.09 2.43
C LYS A 30 -6.86 1.19 2.62
N ALA A 31 -5.92 1.24 1.67
CA ALA A 31 -4.72 0.42 1.72
C ALA A 31 -3.88 0.66 2.98
N CYS A 32 -3.75 1.93 3.43
CA CYS A 32 -3.04 2.24 4.66
C CYS A 32 -3.70 1.62 5.90
N ASN A 33 -5.03 1.55 5.93
CA ASN A 33 -5.79 0.95 7.04
C ASN A 33 -5.82 -0.59 7.00
N GLU A 34 -5.82 -1.18 5.80
CA GLU A 34 -5.86 -2.63 5.60
C GLU A 34 -4.47 -3.28 5.56
N ALA A 35 -3.41 -2.47 5.47
CA ALA A 35 -2.04 -2.93 5.56
C ALA A 35 -1.85 -3.73 6.85
N SER A 36 -1.53 -5.02 6.72
CA SER A 36 -1.02 -5.83 7.82
C SER A 36 0.47 -6.02 7.64
N PRO A 37 1.28 -5.07 8.10
CA PRO A 37 2.71 -5.10 7.88
C PRO A 37 3.37 -6.23 8.66
N LEU A 38 3.77 -7.27 7.93
CA LEU A 38 4.61 -8.35 8.43
C LEU A 38 6.03 -8.13 7.93
N ILE A 39 6.92 -7.68 8.81
CA ILE A 39 8.35 -7.69 8.52
C ILE A 39 8.97 -9.03 8.92
N CYS A 40 9.97 -9.49 8.17
CA CYS A 40 10.63 -10.75 8.49
C CYS A 40 11.36 -10.67 9.83
N HIS A 41 11.64 -11.84 10.44
CA HIS A 41 12.29 -11.93 11.75
C HIS A 41 13.68 -11.24 11.82
N GLN A 42 14.36 -11.04 10.69
CA GLN A 42 15.61 -10.28 10.67
C GLN A 42 15.35 -8.77 10.71
N CYS A 43 14.42 -8.27 9.89
CA CYS A 43 14.03 -6.86 9.86
C CYS A 43 13.42 -6.41 11.20
N SER A 44 12.66 -7.28 11.88
CA SER A 44 12.04 -6.97 13.17
C SER A 44 13.01 -6.73 14.34
N LYS A 45 14.31 -6.95 14.13
CA LYS A 45 15.34 -6.67 15.15
C LYS A 45 15.74 -5.20 15.20
N GLU A 46 15.64 -4.51 14.07
CA GLU A 46 16.13 -3.15 13.88
C GLU A 46 15.02 -2.17 13.54
N VAL A 47 13.94 -2.69 12.94
CA VAL A 47 12.77 -1.93 12.52
C VAL A 47 11.59 -2.39 13.36
N GLN A 48 10.91 -1.46 14.00
CA GLN A 48 9.56 -1.72 14.48
C GLN A 48 8.60 -1.43 13.34
N VAL A 49 7.61 -2.30 13.20
CA VAL A 49 6.47 -2.00 12.35
C VAL A 49 5.72 -0.84 12.99
N GLY A 50 5.97 0.37 12.50
CA GLY A 50 5.21 1.55 12.87
C GLY A 50 3.80 1.48 12.29
N ASP A 51 2.89 2.24 12.89
CA ASP A 51 1.50 2.37 12.43
C ASP A 51 1.38 3.14 11.09
N GLU A 52 2.41 3.88 10.68
CA GLU A 52 2.36 4.76 9.51
C GLU A 52 3.08 4.15 8.30
N TRP A 53 2.28 3.68 7.34
CA TRP A 53 2.70 3.31 6.00
C TRP A 53 2.21 4.37 5.03
N GLU A 54 3.06 4.74 4.08
CA GLU A 54 2.70 5.75 3.09
C GLU A 54 2.44 5.07 1.74
N PRO A 55 1.35 5.42 1.03
CA PRO A 55 1.10 4.92 -0.31
C PRO A 55 2.16 5.46 -1.26
N ASN A 56 2.82 4.55 -1.98
CA ASN A 56 3.86 4.88 -2.94
C ASN A 56 3.34 4.82 -4.38
N ALA A 57 2.53 3.83 -4.70
CA ALA A 57 1.94 3.67 -6.04
C ALA A 57 0.62 2.89 -5.99
N VAL A 58 -0.29 3.19 -6.92
CA VAL A 58 -1.56 2.47 -7.09
C VAL A 58 -1.67 1.96 -8.52
N PHE A 59 -2.02 0.68 -8.64
CA PHE A 59 -2.22 -0.02 -9.90
C PHE A 59 -3.66 -0.53 -10.01
N THR A 60 -4.21 -0.52 -11.22
CA THR A 60 -5.47 -1.22 -11.50
C THR A 60 -5.27 -2.74 -11.48
N LYS A 61 -6.37 -3.50 -11.45
CA LYS A 61 -6.36 -4.97 -11.58
C LYS A 61 -5.59 -5.49 -12.81
N ASP A 62 -5.50 -4.69 -13.88
CA ASP A 62 -4.85 -5.04 -15.13
C ASP A 62 -3.35 -4.68 -15.13
N GLY A 63 -2.84 -4.16 -14.00
CA GLY A 63 -1.43 -3.80 -13.82
C GLY A 63 -1.06 -2.43 -14.37
N GLN A 64 -2.05 -1.58 -14.70
CA GLN A 64 -1.79 -0.20 -15.14
C GLN A 64 -1.58 0.70 -13.91
N GLU A 65 -0.46 1.42 -13.86
CA GLU A 65 -0.24 2.47 -12.86
C GLU A 65 -1.20 3.65 -13.09
N VAL A 66 -1.90 4.06 -12.04
CA VAL A 66 -2.89 5.15 -12.07
C VAL A 66 -2.57 6.28 -11.11
N TRP A 67 -1.70 6.03 -10.13
CA TRP A 67 -1.25 7.02 -9.17
C TRP A 67 0.14 6.64 -8.65
N THR A 68 0.95 7.65 -8.36
CA THR A 68 2.26 7.50 -7.72
C THR A 68 2.53 8.71 -6.83
N ALA A 69 3.19 8.49 -5.70
CA ALA A 69 3.70 9.56 -4.85
C ALA A 69 4.87 10.22 -5.58
N ASN A 70 4.64 11.36 -6.23
CA ASN A 70 5.73 12.16 -6.77
C ASN A 70 6.60 12.69 -5.62
N GLU A 71 7.91 12.52 -5.75
CA GLU A 71 8.96 12.98 -4.81
C GLU A 71 8.89 14.48 -4.48
#